data_AF-A0A0F0L5S1-F1
#
_entry.id   AF-A0A0F0L5S1-F1
#
_cell.length_a   1.000
_cell.length_b   1.000
_cell.length_c   1.000
_cell.angle_alpha   90.00
_cell.angle_beta   90.00
_cell.angle_gamma   90.00
#
_symmetry.space_group_name_H-M   'P 1'
#
loop_
_entity.id
_entity.type
_entity.pdbx_description
1 polymer ?
#
loop_
_entity_poly.entity_id
_entity_poly.type
_entity_poly.pdbx_seq_one_letter_code
_entity_poly.pdbx_strand_id
1 'polypeptide(L)'
;MTTQQTRGSKAAPTKIVTTNTGRILRVSADVEQGIAVPPVAVAPAPTAVDPARRADVLFRVRRDEGHEVSAWWMIGAFFATSGLVILLLSGVPGIA
;
A
#
# COMPACT_ATOMS: atom_id res chain seq x y z
N MET A 1 63.20 -30.12 10.00
CA MET A 1 62.40 -28.89 10.22
C MET A 1 62.06 -28.32 8.84
N THR A 2 60.86 -28.57 8.32
CA THR A 2 60.42 -28.04 7.02
C THR A 2 58.94 -27.67 7.12
N THR A 3 58.60 -26.40 6.91
CA THR A 3 57.22 -25.90 6.87
C THR A 3 56.75 -25.84 5.43
N GLN A 4 55.67 -26.55 5.07
CA GLN A 4 55.03 -26.40 3.77
C GLN A 4 53.87 -25.41 3.89
N GLN A 5 54.08 -24.19 3.40
CA GLN A 5 53.05 -23.19 3.18
C GLN A 5 52.30 -23.53 1.89
N THR A 6 51.05 -24.01 1.98
CA THR A 6 50.19 -24.15 0.81
C THR A 6 49.52 -22.80 0.54
N ARG A 7 49.92 -22.12 -0.55
CA ARG A 7 49.29 -20.88 -1.02
C ARG A 7 47.86 -21.20 -1.46
N GLY A 8 46.92 -20.41 -0.96
CA GLY A 8 45.48 -20.61 -1.11
C GLY A 8 45.01 -20.80 -2.55
N SER A 9 44.17 -21.83 -2.72
CA SER A 9 43.35 -22.01 -3.92
C SER A 9 42.44 -20.78 -4.08
N LYS A 10 42.58 -20.07 -5.21
CA LYS A 10 41.77 -18.90 -5.55
C LYS A 10 40.30 -19.33 -5.60
N ALA A 11 39.50 -18.86 -4.65
CA ALA A 11 38.08 -19.22 -4.53
C ALA A 11 37.33 -18.93 -5.85
N ALA A 12 36.54 -19.90 -6.30
CA ALA A 12 35.73 -19.78 -7.51
C ALA A 12 34.82 -18.53 -7.46
N PRO A 13 34.58 -17.83 -8.58
CA PRO A 13 33.70 -16.68 -8.60
C PRO A 13 32.29 -17.11 -8.23
N THR A 14 31.76 -16.58 -7.12
CA THR A 14 30.40 -16.82 -6.66
C THR A 14 29.58 -15.55 -6.80
N LYS A 15 28.39 -15.67 -7.39
CA LYS A 15 27.41 -14.59 -7.49
C LYS A 15 26.50 -14.65 -6.26
N ILE A 16 26.35 -13.50 -5.60
CA ILE A 16 25.46 -13.36 -4.44
C ILE A 16 24.10 -12.92 -4.97
N VAL A 17 23.06 -13.74 -4.72
CA VAL A 17 21.68 -13.44 -5.10
C VAL A 17 20.84 -13.31 -3.83
N THR A 18 20.22 -12.14 -3.65
CA THR A 18 19.29 -11.88 -2.54
C THR A 18 17.86 -12.17 -3.00
N THR A 19 17.18 -13.10 -2.33
CA THR A 19 15.77 -13.38 -2.61
C THR A 19 14.86 -12.27 -2.05
N ASN A 20 13.63 -12.18 -2.56
CA ASN A 20 12.63 -11.22 -2.07
C ASN A 20 12.35 -11.32 -0.56
N THR A 21 12.56 -12.50 0.04
CA THR A 21 12.46 -12.77 1.47
C THR A 21 13.73 -12.42 2.27
N GLY A 22 14.73 -11.81 1.65
CA GLY A 22 15.99 -11.40 2.29
C GLY A 22 16.99 -12.53 2.52
N ARG A 23 16.74 -13.75 2.00
CA ARG A 23 17.69 -14.85 2.09
C ARG A 23 18.80 -14.67 1.07
N ILE A 24 20.05 -14.84 1.52
CA ILE A 24 21.23 -14.72 0.68
C ILE A 24 21.60 -16.11 0.14
N LEU A 25 21.57 -16.28 -1.18
CA LEU A 25 22.02 -17.48 -1.88
C LEU A 25 23.37 -17.20 -2.55
N ARG A 26 24.33 -18.12 -2.37
CA ARG A 26 25.64 -18.08 -3.04
C ARG A 26 25.63 -19.10 -4.16
N VAL A 27 25.69 -18.64 -5.41
CA VAL A 27 25.63 -19.49 -6.60
C VAL A 27 27.00 -19.51 -7.28
N SER A 28 27.47 -20.70 -7.65
CA SER A 28 28.69 -20.88 -8.45
C SER A 28 28.47 -20.30 -9.84
N ALA A 29 29.34 -19.39 -10.29
CA ALA A 29 29.15 -18.69 -11.58
C ALA A 29 29.10 -19.65 -12.78
N ASP A 30 29.70 -20.84 -12.67
CA ASP A 30 29.75 -21.84 -13.75
C ASP A 30 28.39 -22.53 -14.01
N VAL A 31 27.43 -22.41 -13.09
CA VAL A 31 26.09 -23.03 -13.23
C VAL A 31 25.14 -22.19 -14.09
N GLU A 32 25.40 -20.89 -14.25
CA GLU A 32 24.48 -19.97 -14.94
C GLU A 32 24.67 -19.95 -16.48
N GLN A 33 25.79 -20.48 -17.01
CA GLN A 33 26.12 -20.43 -18.44
C GLN A 33 25.54 -21.58 -19.28
N GLY A 34 24.97 -22.62 -18.64
CA GLY A 34 24.55 -23.85 -19.33
C GLY A 34 23.06 -24.02 -19.59
N ILE A 35 22.18 -23.19 -19.02
CA ILE A 35 20.73 -23.34 -19.21
C ILE A 35 20.09 -21.96 -19.31
N ALA A 36 19.95 -21.46 -20.53
CA ALA A 36 19.11 -20.31 -20.83
C ALA A 36 17.63 -20.75 -20.74
N VAL A 37 17.08 -20.77 -19.52
CA VAL A 37 15.64 -20.84 -19.30
C VAL A 37 15.06 -19.46 -19.63
N PRO A 38 14.08 -19.33 -20.55
CA PRO A 38 13.43 -18.05 -20.79
C PRO A 38 12.81 -17.53 -19.50
N PRO A 39 12.86 -16.21 -19.21
CA PRO A 39 12.28 -15.68 -18.00
C PRO A 39 10.77 -15.96 -18.01
N VAL A 40 10.32 -16.89 -17.16
CA VAL A 40 8.91 -17.03 -16.84
C VAL A 40 8.49 -15.72 -16.20
N ALA A 41 7.54 -15.01 -16.83
CA ALA A 41 6.94 -13.83 -16.24
C ALA A 41 6.21 -14.24 -14.96
N VAL A 42 6.89 -14.12 -13.82
CA VAL A 42 6.29 -14.32 -12.51
C VAL A 42 5.32 -13.15 -12.34
N ALA A 43 4.01 -13.44 -12.30
CA ALA A 43 3.01 -12.46 -11.94
C ALA A 43 3.44 -11.80 -10.61
N PRO A 44 3.40 -10.46 -10.49
CA PRO A 44 3.82 -9.80 -9.27
C PRO A 44 3.06 -10.43 -8.11
N ALA A 45 3.80 -11.03 -7.17
CA ALA A 45 3.23 -11.53 -5.93
C ALA A 45 2.41 -10.40 -5.30
N PRO A 46 1.21 -10.66 -4.74
CA PRO A 46 0.41 -9.62 -4.13
C PRO A 46 1.28 -8.90 -3.11
N THR A 47 1.66 -7.66 -3.42
CA THR A 47 2.46 -6.82 -2.53
C THR A 47 1.73 -6.79 -1.20
N ALA A 48 2.40 -7.19 -0.12
CA ALA A 48 1.85 -7.09 1.22
C ALA A 48 1.55 -5.60 1.47
N VAL A 49 0.28 -5.21 1.28
CA VAL A 49 -0.17 -3.84 1.46
C VAL A 49 -0.19 -3.60 2.95
N ASP A 50 0.89 -3.00 3.46
CA ASP A 50 1.00 -2.54 4.83
C ASP A 50 -0.24 -1.68 5.15
N PRO A 51 -1.12 -2.13 6.07
CA PRO A 51 -2.32 -1.39 6.44
C PRO A 51 -1.99 0.04 6.91
N ALA A 52 -0.80 0.29 7.45
CA ALA A 52 -0.36 1.61 7.89
C ALA A 52 0.07 2.53 6.73
N ARG A 53 0.34 2.00 5.54
CA ARG A 53 0.74 2.79 4.35
C ARG A 53 -0.42 3.17 3.45
N ARG A 54 -1.65 2.82 3.82
CA ARG A 54 -2.80 3.13 2.99
C ARG A 54 -3.15 4.61 3.12
N ALA A 55 -3.35 5.28 1.98
CA ALA A 55 -3.56 6.73 1.90
C ALA A 55 -4.83 7.18 2.62
N ASP A 56 -5.85 6.33 2.65
CA ASP A 56 -7.08 6.51 3.43
C ASP A 56 -6.78 6.60 4.94
N VAL A 57 -5.81 5.85 5.47
CA VAL A 57 -5.49 5.87 6.91
C VAL A 57 -4.88 7.20 7.37
N LEU A 58 -4.14 7.89 6.50
CA LEU A 58 -3.52 9.17 6.82
C LEU A 58 -4.55 10.29 7.04
N PHE A 59 -5.71 10.21 6.37
CA PHE A 59 -6.75 11.25 6.43
C PHE A 59 -8.08 10.77 7.03
N ARG A 60 -8.24 9.47 7.29
CA ARG A 60 -9.43 8.92 7.93
C ARG A 60 -9.43 9.29 9.40
N VAL A 61 -10.16 10.35 9.72
CA VAL A 61 -10.56 10.68 11.08
C VAL A 61 -11.34 9.50 11.65
N ARG A 62 -10.78 8.82 12.65
CA ARG A 62 -11.52 7.81 13.41
C ARG A 62 -12.41 8.55 14.39
N ARG A 63 -13.73 8.36 14.26
CA ARG A 63 -14.66 8.72 15.33
C ARG A 63 -14.80 7.55 16.28
N ASP A 64 -15.08 7.87 17.53
CA ASP A 64 -15.28 6.86 18.57
C ASP A 64 -16.43 5.92 18.20
N GLU A 65 -16.27 4.65 18.58
CA GLU A 65 -17.30 3.63 18.41
C GLU A 65 -18.53 4.03 19.23
N GLY A 66 -19.68 4.22 18.57
CA GLY A 66 -20.89 4.76 19.20
C GLY A 66 -21.09 6.26 19.04
N HIS A 67 -20.32 6.95 18.19
CA HIS A 67 -20.59 8.36 17.86
C HIS A 67 -21.86 8.49 17.00
N GLU A 68 -23.01 8.63 17.64
CA GLU A 68 -24.30 8.83 16.99
C GLU A 68 -24.42 10.26 16.45
N VAL A 69 -24.89 10.38 15.21
CA VAL A 69 -25.21 11.69 14.64
C VAL A 69 -26.47 12.22 15.32
N SER A 70 -26.39 13.42 15.90
CA SER A 70 -27.55 14.04 16.54
C SER A 70 -28.71 14.20 15.54
N ALA A 71 -29.88 13.66 15.87
CA ALA A 71 -31.08 13.78 15.05
C ALA A 71 -31.49 15.25 14.81
N TRP A 72 -31.09 16.17 15.70
CA TRP A 72 -31.31 17.61 15.53
C TRP A 72 -30.68 18.17 14.26
N TRP A 73 -29.62 17.56 13.72
CA TRP A 73 -29.06 17.96 12.43
C TRP A 73 -30.03 17.70 11.27
N MET A 74 -30.71 16.55 11.25
CA MET A 74 -31.69 16.23 10.22
C MET A 74 -32.93 17.11 10.34
N ILE A 75 -33.38 17.36 11.58
CA ILE A 75 -34.51 18.25 11.86
C ILE A 75 -34.17 19.68 11.42
N GLY A 76 -32.99 20.19 11.79
CA GLY A 76 -32.52 21.51 11.39
C GLY A 76 -32.39 21.65 9.88
N ALA A 77 -31.84 20.65 9.19
CA ALA A 77 -31.75 20.63 7.73
C ALA A 77 -33.14 20.72 7.08
N PHE A 78 -34.13 19.96 7.58
CA PHE A 78 -35.50 20.00 7.08
C PHE A 78 -36.14 21.38 7.25
N PHE A 79 -36.02 21.99 8.42
CA PHE A 79 -36.56 23.34 8.66
C PHE A 79 -35.84 24.40 7.83
N ALA A 80 -34.53 24.30 7.65
CA ALA A 80 -33.76 25.24 6.85
C ALA A 80 -34.17 25.18 5.38
N THR A 81 -34.26 23.99 4.78
CA THR A 81 -34.66 23.85 3.37
C THR A 81 -36.11 24.25 3.16
N SER A 82 -37.02 23.82 4.05
CA SER A 82 -38.44 24.16 3.93
C SER A 82 -38.66 25.66 4.11
N GLY A 83 -38.01 26.27 5.11
CA GLY A 83 -38.05 27.72 5.33
C GLY A 83 -37.51 28.51 4.15
N LEU A 84 -36.41 28.05 3.53
CA LEU A 84 -35.87 28.66 2.32
C LEU A 84 -36.88 28.62 1.17
N VAL A 85 -37.48 27.46 0.89
CA VAL A 85 -38.50 27.33 -0.16
C VAL A 85 -39.70 28.24 0.10
N ILE A 86 -40.21 28.24 1.34
CA ILE A 86 -41.33 29.11 1.74
C ILE A 86 -40.95 30.58 1.55
N LEU A 87 -39.76 31.00 1.95
CA LEU A 87 -39.28 32.37 1.77
C LEU A 87 -39.22 32.73 0.28
N LEU A 88 -38.67 31.86 -0.56
CA LEU A 88 -38.58 32.10 -2.00
C LEU A 88 -39.95 32.22 -2.66
N LEU A 89 -40.91 31.37 -2.28
CA LEU A 89 -42.27 31.39 -2.84
C LEU A 89 -43.13 32.53 -2.27
N SER A 90 -42.94 32.88 -1.00
CA SER A 90 -43.74 33.92 -0.31
C SER A 90 -43.15 35.32 -0.47
N GLY A 91 -41.88 35.42 -0.87
CA GLY A 91 -41.17 36.67 -1.13
C GLY A 91 -41.40 37.26 -2.51
N VAL A 92 -42.30 36.68 -3.33
CA VAL A 92 -42.75 37.27 -4.61
C VAL A 92 -44.00 38.11 -4.34
N PRO A 93 -43.90 39.45 -4.24
CA PRO A 93 -45.07 40.29 -4.14
C PRO A 93 -45.77 40.37 -5.51
N GLY A 94 -47.03 39.90 -5.59
CA GLY A 94 -47.89 40.12 -6.77
C GLY A 94 -48.46 38.90 -7.49
N ILE A 95 -48.81 37.81 -6.78
CA ILE A 95 -49.66 36.74 -7.33
C ILE A 95 -51.04 36.78 -6.64
N ALA A 96 -51.95 37.52 -7.29
CA ALA A 96 -53.41 37.65 -7.09
C ALA A 96 -53.94 38.06 -5.70
#